data_AF-A0A521KD64-F1
#
_entry.id   AF-A0A521KD64-F1
#
_cell.length_a   1.000
_cell.length_b   1.000
_cell.length_c   1.000
_cell.angle_alpha   90.00
_cell.angle_beta   90.00
_cell.angle_gamma   90.00
#
_symmetry.space_group_name_H-M   'P 1'
#
loop_
_entity.id
_entity.type
_entity.pdbx_description
1 polymer ?
#
loop_
_entity_poly.entity_id
_entity_poly.type
_entity_poly.pdbx_seq_one_letter_code
_entity_poly.pdbx_strand_id
1 'polypeptide(L)'
;MRSAVVLIALTVTLSCGSPPGKSAASTGGAREILPTLEGKPAPVLCMMHHAPRPGLLYVGPDLDRANENLHPVDFAAFDDGTLVWREGGVGRRSYVRSRIPREALERALDALESLMARVPHSERSSYGPDAGYDAITLRGRSGVIRFESWHEEDPNSIAVGTHYGLEPRNGRSDEQLEREWPDDYRAFRTAWRAAIAEFESFRPAHGEPLEHSALEFRRVELAAR
;
A
#
# COMPACT_ATOMS: atom_id res chain seq x y z
N MET A 1 55.83 15.12 -25.06
CA MET A 1 55.16 13.86 -24.63
C MET A 1 53.84 14.25 -24.00
N ARG A 2 52.71 14.01 -24.68
CA ARG A 2 51.36 14.31 -24.20
C ARG A 2 50.60 12.98 -24.13
N SER A 3 50.21 12.56 -22.94
CA SER A 3 49.42 11.35 -22.73
C SER A 3 47.96 11.62 -23.09
N ALA A 4 47.42 10.82 -24.01
CA ALA A 4 46.01 10.79 -24.32
C ALA A 4 45.29 9.96 -23.24
N VAL A 5 44.28 10.55 -22.59
CA VAL A 5 43.34 9.84 -21.74
C VAL A 5 42.23 9.31 -22.64
N VAL A 6 42.15 7.99 -22.78
CA VAL A 6 41.06 7.30 -23.48
C VAL A 6 39.89 7.19 -22.51
N LEU A 7 38.81 7.93 -22.79
CA LEU A 7 37.55 7.84 -22.07
C LEU A 7 36.73 6.70 -22.70
N ILE A 8 36.63 5.56 -22.01
CA ILE A 8 35.75 4.46 -22.43
C ILE A 8 34.34 4.79 -21.91
N ALA A 9 33.49 5.28 -22.79
CA ALA A 9 32.05 5.41 -22.52
C ALA A 9 31.42 4.01 -22.64
N LEU A 10 31.14 3.38 -21.48
CA LEU A 10 30.41 2.13 -21.42
C LEU A 10 28.91 2.43 -21.56
N THR A 11 28.38 2.35 -22.77
CA THR A 11 26.95 2.48 -23.02
C THR A 11 26.26 1.18 -22.61
N VAL A 12 25.70 1.14 -21.39
CA VAL A 12 24.85 0.04 -20.95
C VAL A 12 23.45 0.30 -21.50
N THR A 13 23.14 -0.26 -22.67
CA THR A 13 21.75 -0.37 -23.14
C THR A 13 21.08 -1.50 -22.37
N LEU A 14 20.51 -1.18 -21.20
CA LEU A 14 19.53 -2.04 -20.54
C LEU A 14 18.25 -2.00 -21.37
N SER A 15 18.13 -2.92 -22.32
CA SER A 15 16.86 -3.30 -22.92
C SER A 15 16.03 -3.99 -21.85
N CYS A 16 15.32 -3.22 -21.03
CA CYS A 16 14.27 -3.72 -20.16
C CYS A 16 13.10 -4.17 -21.05
N GLY A 17 13.17 -5.41 -21.53
CA GLY A 17 12.00 -6.09 -22.07
C GLY A 17 11.01 -6.27 -20.94
N SER A 18 9.90 -5.53 -20.97
CA SER A 18 8.76 -5.77 -20.10
C SER A 18 8.32 -7.23 -20.24
N PRO A 19 8.24 -8.03 -19.16
CA PRO A 19 7.61 -9.33 -19.25
C PRO A 19 6.13 -9.11 -19.59
N PRO A 20 5.56 -9.87 -20.54
CA PRO A 20 4.17 -9.73 -20.89
C PRO A 20 3.30 -10.08 -19.69
N GLY A 21 2.38 -9.16 -19.38
CA GLY A 21 1.36 -9.33 -18.35
C GLY A 21 0.65 -10.68 -18.48
N LYS A 22 0.80 -11.49 -17.44
CA LYS A 22 -0.13 -12.57 -17.12
C LYS A 22 -0.43 -12.44 -15.64
N SER A 23 -1.44 -11.62 -15.35
CA SER A 23 -2.20 -11.72 -14.10
C SER A 23 -2.79 -13.13 -14.09
N ALA A 24 -2.15 -14.02 -13.34
CA ALA A 24 -2.75 -15.28 -12.98
C ALA A 24 -3.85 -14.95 -11.98
N ALA A 25 -5.10 -14.98 -12.43
CA ALA A 25 -6.25 -15.11 -11.56
C ALA A 25 -6.06 -16.41 -10.75
N SER A 26 -5.48 -16.31 -9.55
CA SER A 26 -5.37 -17.45 -8.65
C SER A 26 -6.72 -17.66 -7.98
N THR A 27 -7.44 -18.68 -8.40
CA THR A 27 -8.68 -19.18 -7.78
C THR A 27 -8.42 -20.01 -6.51
N GLY A 28 -7.19 -20.00 -5.97
CA GLY A 28 -6.95 -20.37 -4.58
C GLY A 28 -7.07 -19.13 -3.71
N GLY A 29 -7.84 -19.20 -2.61
CA GLY A 29 -8.07 -18.08 -1.69
C GLY A 29 -6.77 -17.31 -1.45
N ALA A 30 -6.74 -16.05 -1.88
CA ALA A 30 -5.55 -15.23 -1.82
C ALA A 30 -5.10 -15.16 -0.35
N ARG A 31 -3.87 -15.60 -0.06
CA ARG A 31 -3.30 -15.56 1.28
C ARG A 31 -2.42 -14.33 1.41
N GLU A 32 -2.70 -13.49 2.39
CA GLU A 32 -1.98 -12.24 2.63
C GLU A 32 -1.48 -12.20 4.08
N ILE A 33 -0.36 -11.51 4.31
CA ILE A 33 0.09 -11.21 5.67
C ILE A 33 -0.60 -9.91 6.10
N LEU A 34 -1.47 -10.01 7.09
CA LEU A 34 -2.21 -8.87 7.64
C LEU A 34 -1.90 -8.70 9.13
N PRO A 35 -1.99 -7.47 9.67
CA PRO A 35 -1.99 -7.27 11.11
C PRO A 35 -3.24 -7.88 11.72
N THR A 36 -3.06 -8.52 12.87
CA THR A 36 -4.12 -9.14 13.66
C THR A 36 -3.97 -8.71 15.10
N LEU A 37 -5.10 -8.63 15.79
CA LEU A 37 -5.16 -8.41 17.23
C LEU A 37 -5.62 -9.70 17.89
N GLU A 38 -5.11 -10.00 19.08
CA GLU A 38 -5.53 -11.18 19.82
C GLU A 38 -7.06 -11.22 19.98
N GLY A 39 -7.66 -12.37 19.68
CA GLY A 39 -9.10 -12.57 19.76
C GLY A 39 -9.93 -11.87 18.69
N LYS A 40 -9.31 -11.22 17.69
CA LYS A 40 -10.03 -10.52 16.61
C LYS A 40 -9.84 -11.19 15.25
N PRO A 41 -10.85 -11.12 14.36
CA PRO A 41 -10.68 -11.50 12.96
C PRO A 41 -9.68 -10.56 12.26
N ALA A 42 -9.30 -10.92 11.04
CA ALA A 42 -8.47 -10.05 10.20
C ALA A 42 -9.15 -8.71 9.92
N PRO A 43 -8.37 -7.62 9.76
CA PRO A 43 -8.90 -6.28 9.53
C PRO A 43 -9.75 -6.24 8.27
N VAL A 44 -10.79 -5.42 8.31
CA VAL A 44 -11.70 -5.17 7.18
C VAL A 44 -11.14 -4.13 6.22
N LEU A 45 -10.23 -3.28 6.69
CA LEU A 45 -9.46 -2.35 5.87
C LEU A 45 -8.06 -2.23 6.48
N CYS A 46 -7.02 -2.26 5.65
CA CYS A 46 -5.64 -2.10 6.11
C CYS A 46 -4.79 -1.43 5.05
N MET A 47 -3.89 -0.54 5.46
CA MET A 47 -2.80 -0.04 4.64
C MET A 47 -1.45 -0.47 5.21
N MET A 48 -0.60 -0.97 4.31
CA MET A 48 0.73 -1.46 4.63
C MET A 48 1.78 -0.90 3.67
N HIS A 49 2.83 -0.29 4.21
CA HIS A 49 4.13 -0.09 3.55
C HIS A 49 4.93 -1.39 3.53
N HIS A 50 5.73 -1.62 2.50
CA HIS A 50 6.42 -2.88 2.23
C HIS A 50 5.52 -4.12 2.32
N ALA A 51 4.33 -4.06 1.72
CA ALA A 51 3.41 -5.19 1.77
C ALA A 51 4.06 -6.44 1.14
N PRO A 52 4.19 -7.56 1.87
CA PRO A 52 4.87 -8.73 1.35
C PRO A 52 4.08 -9.32 0.17
N ARG A 53 4.68 -9.29 -1.02
CA ARG A 53 4.05 -9.80 -2.24
C ARG A 53 3.85 -11.33 -2.19
N PRO A 54 2.73 -11.86 -2.71
CA PRO A 54 2.60 -13.29 -2.97
C PRO A 54 3.67 -13.74 -3.98
N GLY A 55 4.55 -14.66 -3.58
CA GLY A 55 5.59 -15.22 -4.46
C GLY A 55 6.95 -14.50 -4.43
N LEU A 56 7.05 -13.31 -3.82
CA LEU A 56 8.34 -12.77 -3.41
C LEU A 56 8.71 -13.44 -2.08
N LEU A 57 9.34 -14.60 -2.22
CA LEU A 57 9.98 -15.32 -1.14
C LEU A 57 11.08 -14.39 -0.58
N TYR A 58 10.80 -13.68 0.52
CA TYR A 58 11.85 -13.22 1.41
C TYR A 58 12.54 -14.48 1.95
N VAL A 59 13.48 -15.05 1.19
CA VAL A 59 14.27 -16.23 1.61
C VAL A 59 15.61 -15.70 2.07
N GLY A 60 15.67 -15.43 3.37
CA GLY A 60 16.91 -15.17 4.07
C GLY A 60 16.73 -15.55 5.54
N PRO A 61 17.72 -16.22 6.16
CA PRO A 61 17.69 -16.55 7.59
C PRO A 61 17.68 -15.30 8.51
N ASP A 62 17.75 -14.10 7.94
CA ASP A 62 17.57 -12.82 8.65
C ASP A 62 16.11 -12.38 8.76
N LEU A 63 15.12 -13.17 8.35
CA LEU A 63 13.70 -12.81 8.50
C LEU A 63 13.28 -12.57 9.96
N ASP A 64 13.88 -13.29 10.92
CA ASP A 64 13.63 -13.04 12.34
C ASP A 64 14.24 -11.71 12.82
N ARG A 65 15.20 -11.12 12.09
CA ARG A 65 15.79 -9.79 12.39
C ARG A 65 15.27 -8.65 11.51
N ALA A 66 14.83 -8.95 10.28
CA ALA A 66 14.27 -7.98 9.34
C ALA A 66 12.78 -7.73 9.59
N ASN A 67 12.01 -8.74 10.03
CA ASN A 67 10.60 -8.57 10.39
C ASN A 67 10.40 -7.67 11.59
N GLU A 68 11.36 -7.62 12.52
CA GLU A 68 11.20 -6.74 13.68
C GLU A 68 11.26 -5.26 13.29
N ASN A 69 11.91 -4.89 12.18
CA ASN A 69 12.06 -3.49 11.76
C ASN A 69 11.14 -3.07 10.61
N LEU A 70 10.53 -4.03 9.92
CA LEU A 70 9.46 -3.74 8.98
C LEU A 70 8.18 -3.59 9.81
N HIS A 71 7.81 -2.34 10.09
CA HIS A 71 6.53 -1.94 10.68
C HIS A 71 5.63 -1.48 9.54
N PRO A 72 5.03 -2.42 8.78
CA PRO A 72 4.40 -2.09 7.53
C PRO A 72 3.11 -1.32 7.75
N VAL A 73 2.42 -1.50 8.88
CA VAL A 73 1.05 -1.01 9.02
C VAL A 73 1.04 0.49 9.22
N ASP A 74 0.47 1.22 8.29
CA ASP A 74 0.06 2.60 8.53
C ASP A 74 -1.22 2.64 9.33
N PHE A 75 -2.16 1.77 8.93
CA PHE A 75 -3.39 1.59 9.66
C PHE A 75 -4.09 0.26 9.39
N ALA A 76 -4.96 -0.11 10.32
CA ALA A 76 -5.88 -1.23 10.24
C ALA A 76 -7.20 -0.90 10.94
N ALA A 77 -8.32 -1.23 10.31
CA ALA A 77 -9.65 -1.16 10.88
C ALA A 77 -10.24 -2.58 10.99
N PHE A 78 -10.85 -2.88 12.14
CA PHE A 78 -11.49 -4.16 12.44
C PHE A 78 -13.02 -4.02 12.43
N ASP A 79 -13.73 -5.11 12.22
CA ASP A 79 -15.19 -5.16 12.05
C ASP A 79 -15.99 -4.61 13.25
N ASP A 80 -15.41 -4.66 14.45
CA ASP A 80 -15.99 -4.17 15.69
C ASP A 80 -15.77 -2.67 15.95
N GLY A 81 -15.21 -1.96 14.97
CA GLY A 81 -14.89 -0.54 15.04
C GLY A 81 -13.53 -0.22 15.65
N THR A 82 -12.72 -1.23 16.00
CA THR A 82 -11.35 -0.99 16.48
C THR A 82 -10.48 -0.47 15.34
N LEU A 83 -9.76 0.61 15.60
CA LEU A 83 -8.77 1.17 14.69
C LEU A 83 -7.39 1.06 15.33
N VAL A 84 -6.40 0.72 14.53
CA VAL A 84 -4.98 0.73 14.89
C VAL A 84 -4.25 1.55 13.84
N TRP A 85 -3.35 2.42 14.25
CA TRP A 85 -2.46 3.11 13.33
C TRP A 85 -1.11 3.38 13.96
N ARG A 86 -0.12 3.59 13.10
CA ARG A 86 1.23 3.93 13.52
C ARG A 86 1.30 5.38 13.99
N GLU A 87 1.94 5.60 15.13
CA GLU A 87 2.28 6.92 15.65
C GLU A 87 3.73 7.27 15.26
N GLY A 88 3.87 8.37 14.53
CA GLY A 88 5.15 8.78 13.94
C GLY A 88 5.43 8.14 12.57
N GLY A 89 6.51 8.60 11.92
CA GLY A 89 6.87 8.17 10.57
C GLY A 89 7.39 6.72 10.47
N VAL A 90 7.68 6.31 9.24
CA VAL A 90 8.20 4.99 8.87
C VAL A 90 9.39 4.58 9.77
N GLY A 91 9.37 3.34 10.27
CA GLY A 91 10.43 2.77 11.11
C GLY A 91 10.22 2.90 12.63
N ARG A 92 9.16 3.57 13.08
CA ARG A 92 8.77 3.59 14.50
C ARG A 92 7.80 2.46 14.82
N ARG A 93 7.98 1.84 15.99
CA ARG A 93 7.16 0.70 16.47
C ARG A 93 5.93 1.13 17.29
N SER A 94 5.71 2.43 17.46
CA SER A 94 4.62 2.93 18.30
C SER A 94 3.32 2.84 17.52
N TYR A 95 2.42 1.97 17.97
CA TYR A 95 1.05 1.94 17.48
C TYR A 95 0.14 2.50 18.56
N VAL A 96 -0.93 3.12 18.10
CA VAL A 96 -2.02 3.53 18.96
C VAL A 96 -3.30 2.92 18.43
N ARG A 97 -4.29 2.81 19.31
CA ARG A 97 -5.62 2.33 18.98
C ARG A 97 -6.69 3.30 19.39
N SER A 98 -7.83 3.19 18.74
CA SER A 98 -9.08 3.80 19.18
C SER A 98 -10.25 2.94 18.76
N ARG A 99 -11.45 3.45 19.03
CA ARG A 99 -12.69 2.85 18.59
C ARG A 99 -13.59 3.89 17.96
N ILE A 100 -14.20 3.52 16.86
CA ILE A 100 -15.27 4.30 16.23
C ILE A 100 -16.60 3.52 16.28
N PRO A 101 -17.75 4.20 16.18
CA PRO A 101 -19.03 3.53 16.03
C PRO A 101 -19.02 2.61 14.81
N ARG A 102 -19.56 1.39 14.96
CA ARG A 102 -19.59 0.40 13.90
C ARG A 102 -20.33 0.91 12.66
N GLU A 103 -21.40 1.69 12.85
CA GLU A 103 -22.20 2.25 11.78
C GLU A 103 -21.40 3.29 10.97
N ALA A 104 -20.48 4.02 11.62
CA ALA A 104 -19.59 4.94 10.92
C ALA A 104 -18.58 4.18 10.06
N LEU A 105 -17.99 3.11 10.60
CA LEU A 105 -17.10 2.23 9.86
C LEU A 105 -17.82 1.58 8.67
N GLU A 106 -19.03 1.05 8.86
CA GLU A 106 -19.78 0.40 7.78
C GLU A 106 -20.10 1.35 6.62
N ARG A 107 -20.50 2.59 6.91
CA ARG A 107 -20.71 3.61 5.87
C ARG A 107 -19.44 3.92 5.08
N ALA A 108 -18.31 4.05 5.77
CA ALA A 108 -17.03 4.28 5.11
C ALA A 108 -16.61 3.10 4.22
N LEU A 109 -16.73 1.88 4.73
CA LEU A 109 -16.40 0.68 3.96
C LEU A 109 -17.28 0.53 2.72
N ASP A 110 -18.58 0.81 2.82
CA ASP A 110 -19.50 0.77 1.67
C ASP A 110 -19.13 1.86 0.63
N ALA A 111 -18.73 3.06 1.07
CA ALA A 111 -18.28 4.15 0.20
C ALA A 111 -16.95 3.81 -0.50
N LEU A 112 -15.98 3.28 0.24
CA LEU A 112 -14.69 2.85 -0.29
C LEU A 112 -14.82 1.67 -1.24
N GLU A 113 -15.64 0.68 -0.91
CA GLU A 113 -15.91 -0.46 -1.79
C GLU A 113 -16.47 0.02 -3.13
N SER A 114 -17.47 0.91 -3.08
CA SER A 114 -18.09 1.51 -4.27
C SER A 114 -17.10 2.30 -5.13
N LEU A 115 -16.15 2.99 -4.50
CA LEU A 115 -15.14 3.79 -5.18
C LEU A 115 -14.05 2.91 -5.80
N MET A 116 -13.47 2.02 -4.99
CA MET A 116 -12.38 1.14 -5.41
C MET A 116 -12.85 0.13 -6.46
N ALA A 117 -14.12 -0.29 -6.44
CA ALA A 117 -14.70 -1.18 -7.44
C ALA A 117 -14.72 -0.58 -8.85
N ARG A 118 -14.68 0.76 -9.00
CA ARG A 118 -14.66 1.45 -10.31
C ARG A 118 -13.33 1.29 -11.03
N VAL A 119 -12.25 1.01 -10.32
CA VAL A 119 -10.94 0.77 -10.91
C VAL A 119 -10.92 -0.65 -11.49
N PRO A 120 -10.57 -0.87 -12.77
CA PRO A 120 -10.54 -2.21 -13.36
C PRO A 120 -9.58 -3.15 -12.61
N HIS A 121 -9.91 -4.44 -12.50
CA HIS A 121 -9.12 -5.38 -11.69
C HIS A 121 -7.65 -5.51 -12.13
N SER A 122 -7.36 -5.45 -13.44
CA SER A 122 -5.99 -5.48 -13.99
C SER A 122 -5.11 -4.36 -13.46
N GLU A 123 -5.73 -3.22 -13.16
CA GLU A 123 -5.07 -1.98 -12.77
C GLU A 123 -4.87 -1.89 -11.26
N ARG A 124 -5.50 -2.76 -10.46
CA ARG A 124 -5.45 -2.66 -9.00
C ARG A 124 -4.12 -3.11 -8.41
N SER A 125 -3.40 -4.01 -9.06
CA SER A 125 -2.28 -4.75 -8.46
C SER A 125 -0.90 -4.39 -9.03
N SER A 126 -0.80 -3.40 -9.93
CA SER A 126 0.40 -3.25 -10.76
C SER A 126 0.66 -1.84 -11.28
N TYR A 127 0.34 -0.79 -10.53
CA TYR A 127 0.79 0.54 -10.92
C TYR A 127 2.21 0.81 -10.44
N GLY A 128 3.14 0.68 -11.39
CA GLY A 128 4.55 1.03 -11.29
C GLY A 128 5.50 -0.15 -11.04
N PRO A 129 6.82 0.06 -11.26
CA PRO A 129 7.84 -0.97 -11.19
C PRO A 129 8.02 -1.59 -9.79
N ASP A 130 7.60 -0.92 -8.70
CA ASP A 130 7.57 -1.51 -7.35
C ASP A 130 6.15 -1.60 -6.76
N ALA A 131 5.15 -1.88 -7.59
CA ALA A 131 3.78 -2.09 -7.13
C ALA A 131 3.73 -3.23 -6.10
N GLY A 132 3.48 -2.90 -4.84
CA GLY A 132 3.65 -3.77 -3.68
C GLY A 132 4.46 -3.13 -2.56
N TYR A 133 5.09 -1.98 -2.84
CA TYR A 133 5.63 -1.11 -1.80
C TYR A 133 4.50 -0.63 -0.88
N ASP A 134 3.44 -0.05 -1.43
CA ASP A 134 2.26 0.32 -0.65
C ASP A 134 1.10 -0.55 -1.06
N ALA A 135 0.31 -1.00 -0.08
CA ALA A 135 -0.92 -1.69 -0.37
C ALA A 135 -2.07 -1.28 0.54
N ILE A 136 -3.25 -1.14 -0.06
CA ILE A 136 -4.52 -0.98 0.65
C ILE A 136 -5.36 -2.22 0.37
N THR A 137 -5.69 -2.98 1.42
CA THR A 137 -6.56 -4.14 1.35
C THR A 137 -7.89 -3.82 2.01
N LEU A 138 -8.98 -3.93 1.25
CA LEU A 138 -10.37 -3.78 1.69
C LEU A 138 -11.10 -5.11 1.56
N ARG A 139 -11.66 -5.61 2.65
CA ARG A 139 -12.61 -6.72 2.66
C ARG A 139 -14.02 -6.12 2.64
N GLY A 140 -14.63 -6.10 1.47
CA GLY A 140 -16.00 -5.63 1.26
C GLY A 140 -17.03 -6.74 1.38
N ARG A 141 -18.29 -6.41 1.07
CA ARG A 141 -19.40 -7.39 0.98
C ARG A 141 -19.36 -8.16 -0.35
N SER A 142 -18.91 -7.52 -1.43
CA SER A 142 -18.84 -8.10 -2.77
C SER A 142 -17.56 -8.92 -3.00
N GLY A 143 -16.58 -8.79 -2.12
CA GLY A 143 -15.31 -9.49 -2.23
C GLY A 143 -14.17 -8.73 -1.56
N VAL A 144 -12.95 -9.09 -1.93
CA VAL A 144 -11.74 -8.43 -1.46
C VAL A 144 -11.16 -7.59 -2.58
N ILE A 145 -10.91 -6.31 -2.28
CA ILE A 145 -10.30 -5.35 -3.20
C ILE A 145 -8.97 -4.95 -2.61
N ARG A 146 -7.90 -5.16 -3.38
CA ARG A 146 -6.55 -4.78 -2.98
C ARG A 146 -5.97 -3.84 -4.02
N PHE A 147 -5.52 -2.68 -3.58
CA PHE A 147 -4.70 -1.79 -4.38
C PHE A 147 -3.23 -1.98 -4.00
N GLU A 148 -2.36 -2.02 -5.00
CA GLU A 148 -0.92 -2.03 -4.83
C GLU A 148 -0.33 -0.91 -5.66
N SER A 149 0.44 -0.05 -5.00
CA SER A 149 1.12 1.07 -5.62
C SER A 149 2.59 1.07 -5.22
N TRP A 150 3.37 1.86 -5.94
CA TRP A 150 4.78 2.08 -5.65
C TRP A 150 4.96 3.54 -5.24
N HIS A 151 5.39 3.75 -4.00
CA HIS A 151 5.65 5.06 -3.40
C HIS A 151 4.54 6.09 -3.58
N GLU A 152 3.56 6.02 -2.69
CA GLU A 152 2.50 7.01 -2.65
C GLU A 152 2.97 8.30 -1.99
N GLU A 153 3.00 9.36 -2.80
CA GLU A 153 3.89 10.51 -2.61
C GLU A 153 3.48 11.43 -1.44
N ASP A 154 4.48 11.90 -0.68
CA ASP A 154 4.39 13.12 0.13
C ASP A 154 4.26 14.33 -0.84
N PRO A 155 3.23 15.18 -0.72
CA PRO A 155 3.07 16.35 -1.58
C PRO A 155 4.24 17.35 -1.52
N ASN A 156 5.14 17.22 -0.53
CA ASN A 156 6.36 18.01 -0.39
C ASN A 156 7.62 17.32 -0.95
N SER A 157 7.47 16.13 -1.55
CA SER A 157 8.57 15.39 -2.17
C SER A 157 9.13 16.13 -3.38
N ILE A 158 10.45 15.98 -3.60
CA ILE A 158 11.12 16.46 -4.81
C ILE A 158 10.82 15.59 -6.04
N ALA A 159 10.23 14.41 -5.86
CA ALA A 159 9.94 13.43 -6.91
C ALA A 159 8.58 12.76 -6.71
N VAL A 160 7.87 12.55 -7.82
CA VAL A 160 6.52 11.99 -7.92
C VAL A 160 6.49 10.60 -8.54
N GLY A 161 5.70 9.72 -7.93
CA GLY A 161 5.32 8.43 -8.50
C GLY A 161 4.29 8.61 -9.62
N THR A 162 4.65 8.18 -10.83
CA THR A 162 3.78 8.15 -12.00
C THR A 162 3.49 6.70 -12.41
N HIS A 163 2.60 6.52 -13.39
CA HIS A 163 2.25 5.22 -13.95
C HIS A 163 3.43 4.44 -14.59
N TYR A 164 4.54 5.11 -14.93
CA TYR A 164 5.74 4.44 -15.50
C TYR A 164 7.02 4.63 -14.68
N GLY A 165 7.07 5.60 -13.77
CA GLY A 165 8.35 6.04 -13.21
C GLY A 165 8.25 7.01 -12.03
N LEU A 166 9.32 7.09 -11.24
CA LEU A 166 9.55 8.23 -10.38
C LEU A 166 10.08 9.34 -11.27
N GLU A 167 9.45 10.50 -11.21
CA GLU A 167 9.86 11.67 -11.95
C GLU A 167 10.14 12.85 -11.02
N PRO A 168 11.07 13.76 -11.37
CA PRO A 168 11.22 15.00 -10.62
C PRO A 168 9.93 15.83 -10.64
N ARG A 169 9.48 16.30 -9.48
CA ARG A 169 8.28 17.14 -9.39
C ARG A 169 8.46 18.47 -10.13
N ASN A 170 9.67 19.01 -10.15
CA ASN A 170 10.07 20.22 -10.89
C ASN A 170 9.14 21.43 -10.64
N GLY A 171 8.61 21.57 -9.42
CA GLY A 171 7.68 22.65 -9.06
C GLY A 171 6.28 22.51 -9.64
N ARG A 172 5.94 21.39 -10.30
CA ARG A 172 4.59 21.09 -10.78
C ARG A 172 3.64 20.83 -9.61
N SER A 173 2.42 21.35 -9.70
CA SER A 173 1.34 21.01 -8.75
C SER A 173 0.77 19.62 -9.03
N ASP A 174 0.03 19.04 -8.07
CA ASP A 174 -0.66 17.76 -8.28
C ASP A 174 -1.62 17.84 -9.47
N GLU A 175 -2.35 18.94 -9.63
CA GLU A 175 -3.29 19.12 -10.74
C GLU A 175 -2.59 19.21 -12.09
N GLN A 176 -1.34 19.69 -12.13
CA GLN A 176 -0.54 19.71 -13.36
C GLN A 176 -0.08 18.30 -13.72
N LEU A 177 0.41 17.54 -12.74
CA LEU A 177 0.86 16.16 -12.92
C LEU A 177 -0.29 15.24 -13.35
N GLU A 178 -1.45 15.39 -12.70
CA GLU A 178 -2.63 14.58 -13.00
C GLU A 178 -3.10 14.71 -14.44
N ARG A 179 -3.04 15.90 -15.05
CA ARG A 179 -3.46 16.09 -16.45
C ARG A 179 -2.66 15.27 -17.45
N GLU A 180 -1.43 14.91 -17.10
CA GLU A 180 -0.52 14.13 -17.94
C GLU A 180 -0.71 12.62 -17.76
N TRP A 181 -1.42 12.21 -16.71
CA TRP A 181 -1.63 10.80 -16.40
C TRP A 181 -2.73 10.19 -17.26
N PRO A 182 -2.60 8.92 -17.67
CA PRO A 182 -3.68 8.13 -18.24
C PRO A 182 -4.94 8.08 -17.35
N ASP A 183 -6.11 7.97 -17.97
CA ASP A 183 -7.42 8.00 -17.30
C ASP A 183 -7.56 6.93 -16.21
N ASP A 184 -7.03 5.74 -16.48
CA ASP A 184 -7.01 4.59 -15.58
C ASP A 184 -6.10 4.84 -14.37
N TYR A 185 -4.89 5.37 -14.57
CA TYR A 185 -4.00 5.76 -13.47
C TYR A 185 -4.62 6.89 -12.63
N ARG A 186 -5.25 7.89 -13.26
CA ARG A 186 -5.98 8.94 -12.53
C ARG A 186 -7.12 8.36 -11.68
N ALA A 187 -7.89 7.41 -12.22
CA ALA A 187 -8.96 6.75 -11.50
C ALA A 187 -8.42 5.96 -10.30
N PHE A 188 -7.33 5.22 -10.48
CA PHE A 188 -6.62 4.53 -9.40
C PHE A 188 -6.15 5.50 -8.32
N ARG A 189 -5.42 6.57 -8.70
CA ARG A 189 -4.90 7.59 -7.77
C ARG A 189 -6.02 8.30 -6.99
N THR A 190 -7.14 8.57 -7.66
CA THR A 190 -8.33 9.17 -7.03
C THR A 190 -8.90 8.23 -5.96
N ALA A 191 -9.09 6.95 -6.30
CA ALA A 191 -9.61 5.96 -5.36
C ALA A 191 -8.64 5.69 -4.20
N TRP A 192 -7.34 5.65 -4.48
CA TRP A 192 -6.28 5.51 -3.47
C TRP A 192 -6.30 6.66 -2.46
N ARG A 193 -6.25 7.92 -2.94
CA ARG A 193 -6.26 9.11 -2.07
C ARG A 193 -7.54 9.21 -1.26
N ALA A 194 -8.68 8.86 -1.84
CA ALA A 194 -9.94 8.82 -1.11
C ALA A 194 -9.93 7.75 0.00
N ALA A 195 -9.32 6.58 -0.22
CA ALA A 195 -9.15 5.57 0.82
C ALA A 195 -8.30 6.07 1.99
N ILE A 196 -7.21 6.77 1.69
CA ILE A 196 -6.38 7.41 2.72
C ILE A 196 -7.18 8.50 3.46
N ALA A 197 -7.83 9.40 2.72
CA ALA A 197 -8.58 10.53 3.32
C ALA A 197 -9.73 10.06 4.21
N GLU A 198 -10.48 9.04 3.78
CA GLU A 198 -11.54 8.44 4.57
C GLU A 198 -10.98 7.85 5.88
N PHE A 199 -9.85 7.14 5.82
CA PHE A 199 -9.21 6.61 7.02
C PHE A 199 -8.69 7.72 7.95
N GLU A 200 -8.00 8.73 7.41
CA GLU A 200 -7.48 9.85 8.20
C GLU A 200 -8.62 10.60 8.92
N SER A 201 -9.83 10.63 8.34
CA SER A 201 -11.01 11.19 9.01
C SER A 201 -11.40 10.47 10.31
N PHE A 202 -11.04 9.18 10.43
CA PHE A 202 -11.26 8.38 11.62
C PHE A 202 -10.09 8.38 12.59
N ARG A 203 -8.92 8.91 12.18
CA ARG A 203 -7.76 9.01 13.05
C ARG A 203 -8.04 10.09 14.12
N PRO A 204 -8.27 9.72 15.39
CA PRO A 204 -8.43 10.71 16.44
C PRO A 204 -7.10 11.43 16.68
N ALA A 205 -7.17 12.65 17.21
CA ALA A 205 -5.97 13.42 17.59
C ALA A 205 -5.08 12.68 18.60
N HIS A 206 -5.67 11.81 19.42
CA HIS A 206 -4.98 10.96 20.39
C HIS A 206 -5.59 9.56 20.36
N GLY A 207 -4.73 8.53 20.39
CA GLY A 207 -5.12 7.14 20.60
C GLY A 207 -4.53 6.59 21.88
N GLU A 208 -5.07 5.47 22.36
CA GLU A 208 -4.45 4.71 23.44
C GLU A 208 -3.22 3.99 22.91
N PRO A 209 -2.06 4.03 23.58
CA PRO A 209 -0.91 3.23 23.20
C PRO A 209 -1.28 1.75 23.08
N LEU A 210 -0.94 1.15 21.95
CA LEU A 210 -1.04 -0.28 21.74
C LEU A 210 0.29 -0.90 22.15
N GLU A 211 0.27 -1.81 23.13
CA GLU A 211 1.46 -2.55 23.52
C GLU A 211 2.03 -3.29 22.31
N HIS A 212 3.35 -3.26 22.15
CA HIS A 212 4.02 -3.80 20.96
C HIS A 212 3.71 -5.30 20.71
N SER A 213 3.39 -6.07 21.74
CA SER A 213 3.00 -7.48 21.65
C SER A 213 1.57 -7.72 21.18
N ALA A 214 0.72 -6.69 21.13
CA ALA A 214 -0.70 -6.86 20.83
C ALA A 214 -0.98 -6.96 19.32
N LEU A 215 -0.09 -6.44 18.46
CA LEU A 215 -0.22 -6.48 17.00
C LEU A 215 0.65 -7.59 16.42
N GLU A 216 0.01 -8.64 15.91
CA GLU A 216 0.70 -9.78 15.29
C GLU A 216 0.49 -9.81 13.78
N PHE A 217 1.49 -10.26 13.03
CA PHE A 217 1.39 -10.43 11.59
C PHE A 217 1.14 -11.88 11.24
N ARG A 218 -0.04 -12.18 10.70
CA ARG A 218 -0.45 -13.55 10.38
C ARG A 218 -0.79 -13.67 8.91
N ARG A 219 -0.48 -14.83 8.33
CA ARG A 219 -0.95 -15.18 7.00
C ARG A 219 -2.43 -15.56 7.11
N VAL A 220 -3.29 -14.74 6.52
CA VAL A 220 -4.75 -14.88 6.54
C VAL A 220 -5.24 -15.24 5.14
N GLU A 221 -6.21 -16.14 5.06
CA GLU A 221 -6.98 -16.34 3.83
C GLU A 221 -7.98 -15.19 3.67
N LEU A 222 -7.82 -14.41 2.60
CA LEU A 222 -8.68 -13.29 2.31
C LEU A 222 -10.06 -13.80 1.90
N ALA A 223 -11.05 -13.50 2.74
CA ALA A 223 -12.46 -13.71 2.45
C ALA A 223 -13.21 -12.38 2.52
N ALA A 224 -14.36 -12.30 1.84
CA ALA A 224 -15.32 -11.23 2.06
C ALA A 224 -15.73 -11.14 3.55
N ARG A 225 -16.37 -10.03 3.92
CA ARG A 225 -16.91 -9.84 5.28
C ARG A 225 -18.15 -10.69 5.54
#